data_AF-A0A8E2DUY5-F1
#
_entry.id   AF-A0A8E2DUY5-F1
#
_cell.length_a   1.000
_cell.length_b   1.000
_cell.length_c   1.000
_cell.angle_alpha   90.00
_cell.angle_beta   90.00
_cell.angle_gamma   90.00
#
_symmetry.space_group_name_H-M   'P 1'
#
loop_
_entity.id
_entity.type
_entity.pdbx_description
1 polymer ?
#
loop_
_entity_poly.entity_id
_entity_poly.type
_entity_poly.pdbx_seq_one_letter_code
_entity_poly.pdbx_strand_id
1 'polypeptide(L)'
;MPSRRTCASVRAGCVVVSVDYRLGPERPYPAAVEDAAEALHWVLGQGKQELGVNVNKIAVGGSSSGANLAAILTHKAALSEPPIPIIFQLLVVPVVDNTASPDGEKYPSWKENANTVSLTPEKMLWFRNNYLPNKEDWTKWDNSPIFAPEEAFKKAPNAWIAVAELDILRDEGIAYGKKLEEAGAQVNLQVYKGAPHPIMAMDGVLDVGRQLVSDAAEALGRAFGTE
;
A
#
# COMPACT_ATOMS: atom_id res chain seq x y z
N MET A 1 21.55 -17.35 18.51
CA MET A 1 20.59 -16.49 19.25
C MET A 1 19.27 -16.53 18.51
N PRO A 2 18.14 -16.90 19.12
CA PRO A 2 16.88 -16.96 18.39
C PRO A 2 16.44 -15.53 18.05
N SER A 3 16.32 -15.22 16.75
CA SER A 3 15.80 -13.94 16.30
C SER A 3 14.34 -13.82 16.76
N ARG A 4 14.08 -12.85 17.64
CA ARG A 4 12.71 -12.48 17.99
C ARG A 4 12.06 -11.92 16.73
N ARG A 5 11.37 -12.77 15.96
CA ARG A 5 10.35 -12.34 14.99
C ARG A 5 9.29 -11.60 15.78
N THR A 6 9.46 -10.29 15.91
CA THR A 6 8.55 -9.45 16.67
C THR A 6 7.56 -8.91 15.66
N CYS A 7 6.32 -9.42 15.71
CA CYS A 7 5.25 -8.96 14.84
C CYS A 7 5.13 -7.43 14.94
N ALA A 8 5.00 -6.73 13.82
CA ALA A 8 4.91 -5.26 13.79
C ALA A 8 3.82 -4.72 14.74
N SER A 9 2.74 -5.49 14.96
CA SER A 9 1.67 -5.18 15.93
C SER A 9 2.16 -5.06 17.37
N VAL A 10 3.10 -5.92 17.78
CA VAL A 10 3.65 -5.93 19.15
C VAL A 10 4.56 -4.73 19.38
N ARG A 11 5.29 -4.30 18.34
CA ARG A 11 6.14 -3.10 18.42
C ARG A 11 5.33 -1.82 18.37
N ALA A 12 4.35 -1.75 17.47
CA ALA A 12 3.51 -0.56 17.30
C ALA A 12 2.41 -0.42 18.36
N GLY A 13 2.16 -1.45 19.18
CA GLY A 13 1.12 -1.43 20.21
C GLY A 13 -0.30 -1.32 19.62
N CYS A 14 -0.54 -1.93 18.46
CA CYS A 14 -1.81 -1.83 17.73
C CYS A 14 -2.43 -3.21 17.46
N VAL A 15 -3.75 -3.25 17.28
CA VAL A 15 -4.45 -4.42 16.73
C VAL A 15 -4.30 -4.39 15.21
N VAL A 16 -3.99 -5.54 14.61
CA VAL A 16 -3.93 -5.70 13.15
C VAL A 16 -5.14 -6.52 12.70
N VAL A 17 -5.93 -5.94 11.80
CA VAL A 17 -7.03 -6.62 11.11
C VAL A 17 -6.56 -6.99 9.72
N SER A 18 -6.25 -8.27 9.50
CA SER A 18 -5.85 -8.79 8.19
C SER A 18 -7.08 -9.22 7.42
N VAL A 19 -7.33 -8.60 6.27
CA VAL A 19 -8.54 -8.82 5.46
C VAL A 19 -8.26 -9.88 4.40
N ASP A 20 -9.01 -10.98 4.43
CA ASP A 20 -8.97 -12.03 3.40
C ASP A 20 -9.92 -11.65 2.25
N TYR A 21 -9.53 -10.62 1.50
CA TYR A 21 -10.34 -10.07 0.41
C TYR A 21 -10.39 -11.01 -0.80
N ARG A 22 -11.47 -10.92 -1.56
CA ARG A 22 -11.69 -11.68 -2.80
C ARG A 22 -10.60 -11.38 -3.84
N LEU A 23 -10.10 -12.43 -4.49
CA LEU A 23 -8.99 -12.35 -5.44
C LEU A 23 -9.44 -12.48 -6.90
N GLY A 24 -8.71 -11.84 -7.80
CA GLY A 24 -8.80 -12.09 -9.24
C GLY A 24 -7.99 -13.33 -9.63
N PRO A 25 -8.39 -14.08 -10.68
CA PRO A 25 -9.46 -13.77 -11.63
C PRO A 25 -10.88 -14.21 -11.20
N GLU A 26 -11.04 -14.95 -10.11
CA GLU A 26 -12.35 -15.47 -9.67
C GLU A 26 -13.34 -14.36 -9.33
N ARG A 27 -12.81 -13.25 -8.81
CA ARG A 27 -13.52 -12.04 -8.43
C ARG A 27 -12.67 -10.82 -8.86
N PRO A 28 -12.77 -10.38 -10.13
CA PRO A 28 -12.01 -9.23 -10.62
C PRO A 28 -12.46 -7.93 -9.94
N TYR A 29 -11.76 -6.83 -10.25
CA TYR A 29 -12.16 -5.48 -9.83
C TYR A 29 -13.66 -5.23 -10.10
N PRO A 30 -14.40 -4.63 -9.15
CA PRO A 30 -13.93 -3.98 -7.91
C PRO A 30 -13.98 -4.84 -6.63
N ALA A 31 -14.08 -6.17 -6.70
CA ALA A 31 -14.37 -7.01 -5.52
C ALA A 31 -13.42 -6.79 -4.31
N ALA A 32 -12.11 -6.76 -4.54
CA ALA A 32 -11.13 -6.53 -3.47
C ALA A 32 -11.24 -5.12 -2.84
N VAL A 33 -11.61 -4.13 -3.65
CA VAL A 33 -11.80 -2.73 -3.21
C VAL A 33 -13.05 -2.61 -2.34
N GLU A 34 -14.12 -3.30 -2.72
CA GLU A 34 -15.35 -3.41 -1.92
C GLU A 34 -15.07 -4.08 -0.58
N ASP A 35 -14.35 -5.20 -0.57
CA ASP A 35 -14.03 -5.94 0.66
C ASP A 35 -13.16 -5.12 1.62
N ALA A 36 -12.18 -4.38 1.09
CA ALA A 36 -11.35 -3.48 1.89
C ALA A 36 -12.18 -2.34 2.53
N ALA A 37 -13.13 -1.78 1.79
CA ALA A 37 -14.04 -0.76 2.31
C ALA A 37 -15.02 -1.33 3.35
N GLU A 38 -15.60 -2.50 3.08
CA GLU A 38 -16.50 -3.20 4.01
C GLU A 38 -15.78 -3.56 5.31
N ALA A 39 -14.54 -4.05 5.23
CA ALA A 39 -13.72 -4.33 6.41
C ALA A 39 -13.47 -3.07 7.25
N LEU A 40 -13.18 -1.92 6.62
CA LEU A 40 -13.04 -0.66 7.35
C LEU A 40 -14.34 -0.25 8.04
N HIS A 41 -15.48 -0.34 7.35
CA HIS A 41 -16.78 -0.05 7.94
C HIS A 41 -17.13 -1.01 9.08
N TRP A 42 -16.78 -2.29 8.97
CA TRP A 42 -16.93 -3.26 10.04
C TRP A 42 -16.11 -2.88 11.27
N VAL A 43 -14.84 -2.49 11.10
CA VAL A 43 -13.97 -2.00 12.19
C VAL A 43 -14.57 -0.76 12.87
N LEU A 44 -15.11 0.17 12.09
CA LEU A 44 -15.76 1.39 12.62
C LEU A 44 -17.05 1.08 13.41
N GLY A 45 -17.78 0.04 13.01
CA GLY A 45 -19.03 -0.40 13.63
C GLY A 45 -18.82 -1.47 14.70
N GLN A 46 -19.03 -2.73 14.33
CA GLN A 46 -19.02 -3.89 15.24
C GLN A 46 -17.63 -4.14 15.82
N GLY A 47 -16.59 -4.07 14.97
CA GLY A 47 -15.21 -4.35 15.34
C GLY A 47 -14.69 -3.47 16.47
N LYS A 48 -15.21 -2.23 16.63
CA LYS A 48 -14.89 -1.35 17.76
C LYS A 48 -15.09 -2.04 19.11
N GLN A 49 -16.24 -2.66 19.31
CA GLN A 49 -16.59 -3.31 20.57
C GLN A 49 -15.94 -4.68 20.69
N GLU A 50 -15.95 -5.47 19.60
CA GLU A 50 -15.41 -6.82 19.59
C GLU A 50 -13.89 -6.87 19.79
N LEU A 51 -13.17 -5.90 19.23
CA LEU A 51 -11.70 -5.83 19.31
C LEU A 51 -11.21 -4.90 20.43
N GLY A 52 -12.10 -4.10 21.03
CA GLY A 52 -11.73 -3.10 22.04
C GLY A 52 -10.80 -2.00 21.50
N VAL A 53 -10.96 -1.61 20.23
CA VAL A 53 -10.06 -0.67 19.53
C VAL A 53 -10.56 0.77 19.53
N ASN A 54 -9.64 1.72 19.42
CA ASN A 54 -9.97 3.14 19.25
C ASN A 54 -10.13 3.49 17.75
N VAL A 55 -11.36 3.60 17.29
CA VAL A 55 -11.71 3.93 15.90
C VAL A 55 -11.33 5.35 15.45
N ASN A 56 -10.85 6.21 16.35
CA ASN A 56 -10.27 7.52 16.00
C ASN A 56 -8.76 7.44 15.70
N LYS A 57 -8.16 6.26 15.87
CA LYS A 57 -6.77 5.97 15.53
C LYS A 57 -6.75 4.76 14.60
N ILE A 58 -7.00 4.98 13.32
CA ILE A 58 -6.96 3.92 12.30
C ILE A 58 -5.83 4.21 11.34
N ALA A 59 -4.93 3.24 11.17
CA ALA A 59 -3.95 3.25 10.10
C ALA A 59 -4.32 2.16 9.08
N VAL A 60 -4.04 2.40 7.81
CA VAL A 60 -4.19 1.40 6.75
C VAL A 60 -2.82 1.10 6.15
N GLY A 61 -2.62 -0.11 5.67
CA GLY A 61 -1.36 -0.45 5.04
C GLY A 61 -1.36 -1.80 4.37
N GLY A 62 -0.33 -2.03 3.57
CA GLY A 62 -0.17 -3.28 2.84
C GLY A 62 1.11 -3.28 2.01
N SER A 63 1.28 -4.36 1.26
CA SER A 63 2.37 -4.51 0.30
C SER A 63 1.83 -4.81 -1.09
N SER A 64 2.46 -4.26 -2.13
CA SER A 64 2.09 -4.49 -3.54
C SER A 64 0.62 -4.15 -3.80
N SER A 65 -0.20 -5.10 -4.25
CA SER A 65 -1.65 -4.94 -4.40
C SER A 65 -2.37 -4.61 -3.08
N GLY A 66 -1.87 -5.06 -1.93
CA GLY A 66 -2.43 -4.66 -0.63
C GLY A 66 -2.15 -3.19 -0.31
N ALA A 67 -1.01 -2.65 -0.76
CA ALA A 67 -0.70 -1.23 -0.63
C ALA A 67 -1.54 -0.38 -1.60
N ASN A 68 -1.87 -0.91 -2.79
CA ASN A 68 -2.85 -0.31 -3.70
C ASN A 68 -4.21 -0.14 -3.00
N LEU A 69 -4.73 -1.20 -2.38
CA LEU A 69 -5.98 -1.16 -1.64
C LEU A 69 -5.93 -0.17 -0.46
N ALA A 70 -4.82 -0.12 0.28
CA ALA A 70 -4.64 0.83 1.37
C ALA A 70 -4.66 2.30 0.91
N ALA A 71 -4.01 2.60 -0.23
CA ALA A 71 -4.03 3.93 -0.84
C ALA A 71 -5.43 4.31 -1.37
N ILE A 72 -6.14 3.36 -2.00
CA ILE A 72 -7.53 3.57 -2.46
C ILE A 72 -8.46 3.83 -1.27
N LEU A 73 -8.33 3.02 -0.21
CA LEU A 73 -9.15 3.14 1.00
C LEU A 73 -8.94 4.48 1.69
N THR A 74 -7.71 4.98 1.69
CA THR A 74 -7.35 6.33 2.16
C THR A 74 -8.11 7.41 1.40
N HIS A 75 -8.10 7.36 0.06
CA HIS A 75 -8.83 8.34 -0.75
C HIS A 75 -10.36 8.20 -0.62
N LYS A 76 -10.90 6.98 -0.55
CA LYS A 76 -12.33 6.74 -0.30
C LYS A 76 -12.77 7.29 1.07
N ALA A 77 -11.98 7.06 2.11
CA ALA A 77 -12.22 7.59 3.45
C ALA A 77 -12.22 9.13 3.48
N ALA A 78 -11.26 9.75 2.79
CA ALA A 78 -11.17 11.21 2.67
C ALA A 78 -12.35 11.85 1.92
N LEU A 79 -12.90 11.14 0.92
CA LEU A 79 -14.05 11.58 0.12
C LEU A 79 -15.41 11.18 0.73
N SER A 80 -15.43 10.43 1.83
CA SER A 80 -16.67 10.04 2.50
C SER A 80 -17.33 11.24 3.19
N GLU A 81 -18.65 11.13 3.42
CA GLU A 81 -19.43 12.15 4.12
C GLU A 81 -20.17 11.53 5.33
N PRO A 82 -19.74 11.80 6.58
CA PRO A 82 -18.53 12.55 6.95
C PRO A 82 -17.22 11.78 6.60
N PRO A 83 -16.08 12.49 6.48
CA PRO A 83 -14.79 11.83 6.24
C PRO A 83 -14.45 10.85 7.35
N ILE A 84 -13.91 9.69 6.98
CA ILE A 84 -13.44 8.67 7.93
C ILE A 84 -12.00 9.02 8.34
N PRO A 85 -11.69 9.17 9.64
CA PRO A 85 -10.35 9.56 10.09
C PRO A 85 -9.38 8.38 10.03
N ILE A 86 -8.64 8.29 8.92
CA ILE A 86 -7.42 7.48 8.84
C ILE A 86 -6.25 8.39 9.21
N ILE A 87 -5.45 7.99 10.19
CA ILE A 87 -4.35 8.81 10.73
C ILE A 87 -3.03 8.58 9.99
N PHE A 88 -2.91 7.45 9.28
CA PHE A 88 -1.65 7.03 8.67
C PHE A 88 -1.85 6.00 7.57
N GLN A 89 -1.00 6.04 6.55
CA GLN A 89 -0.92 5.01 5.51
C GLN A 89 0.51 4.44 5.40
N LEU A 90 0.62 3.11 5.41
CA LEU A 90 1.90 2.38 5.31
C LEU A 90 1.91 1.57 4.01
N LEU A 91 2.70 2.01 3.03
CA LEU A 91 2.67 1.49 1.66
C LEU A 91 4.01 0.85 1.31
N VAL A 92 4.03 -0.45 1.05
CA VAL A 92 5.26 -1.16 0.69
C VAL A 92 5.20 -1.62 -0.76
N VAL A 93 6.14 -1.17 -1.58
CA VAL A 93 6.21 -1.42 -3.04
C VAL A 93 4.86 -1.30 -3.74
N PRO A 94 4.14 -0.16 -3.58
CA PRO A 94 2.74 -0.08 -3.97
C PRO A 94 2.54 -0.10 -5.49
N VAL A 95 1.49 -0.80 -5.94
CA VAL A 95 0.90 -0.58 -7.27
C VAL A 95 0.02 0.67 -7.18
N VAL A 96 0.24 1.68 -8.00
CA VAL A 96 -0.54 2.94 -7.94
C VAL A 96 -1.02 3.42 -9.30
N ASP A 97 -0.46 2.88 -10.39
CA ASP A 97 -0.82 3.19 -11.76
C ASP A 97 -0.93 1.92 -12.63
N ASN A 98 -2.13 1.36 -12.74
CA ASN A 98 -2.38 0.20 -13.60
C ASN A 98 -2.30 0.50 -15.11
N THR A 99 -2.06 1.75 -15.53
CA THR A 99 -1.79 2.07 -16.94
C THR A 99 -0.32 1.89 -17.31
N ALA A 100 0.58 1.77 -16.32
CA ALA A 100 2.00 1.56 -16.54
C ALA A 100 2.31 0.29 -17.34
N SER A 101 3.36 0.34 -18.15
CA SER A 101 3.80 -0.77 -19.00
C SER A 101 5.28 -0.62 -19.36
N PRO A 102 5.96 -1.69 -19.80
CA PRO A 102 7.36 -1.60 -20.24
C PRO A 102 7.55 -0.76 -21.50
N ASP A 103 6.50 -0.57 -22.30
CA ASP A 103 6.51 0.28 -23.49
C ASP A 103 6.29 1.77 -23.16
N GLY A 104 5.89 2.09 -21.92
CA GLY A 104 5.67 3.46 -21.47
C GLY A 104 6.99 4.17 -21.14
N GLU A 105 6.97 5.50 -21.22
CA GLU A 105 8.11 6.35 -20.83
C GLU A 105 7.95 7.00 -19.45
N LYS A 106 6.76 6.85 -18.82
CA LYS A 106 6.44 7.51 -17.55
C LYS A 106 7.26 6.98 -16.38
N TYR A 107 7.56 5.68 -16.39
CA TYR A 107 8.24 4.98 -15.30
C TYR A 107 9.43 4.17 -15.85
N PRO A 108 10.63 4.77 -15.96
CA PRO A 108 11.83 4.10 -16.47
C PRO A 108 12.17 2.77 -15.79
N SER A 109 11.85 2.62 -14.49
CA SER A 109 12.01 1.39 -13.69
C SER A 109 11.40 0.16 -14.35
N TRP A 110 10.32 0.27 -15.14
CA TRP A 110 9.77 -0.87 -15.88
C TRP A 110 10.74 -1.46 -16.90
N LYS A 111 11.55 -0.62 -17.56
CA LYS A 111 12.60 -1.04 -18.50
C LYS A 111 13.89 -1.40 -17.77
N GLU A 112 14.32 -0.58 -16.81
CA GLU A 112 15.55 -0.79 -16.04
C GLU A 112 15.54 -2.12 -15.27
N ASN A 113 14.40 -2.45 -14.65
CA ASN A 113 14.24 -3.63 -13.81
C ASN A 113 13.51 -4.78 -14.51
N ALA A 114 13.36 -4.73 -15.84
CA ALA A 114 12.62 -5.72 -16.62
C ALA A 114 13.10 -7.17 -16.40
N ASN A 115 14.40 -7.34 -16.17
CA ASN A 115 15.05 -8.65 -16.00
C ASN A 115 15.21 -9.08 -14.53
N THR A 116 14.56 -8.38 -13.59
CA THR A 116 14.60 -8.78 -12.17
C THR A 116 13.74 -10.03 -11.95
N VAL A 117 14.29 -11.01 -11.22
CA VAL A 117 13.67 -12.36 -11.10
C VAL A 117 12.34 -12.33 -10.33
N SER A 118 12.15 -11.37 -9.41
CA SER A 118 10.99 -11.38 -8.52
C SER A 118 9.68 -10.97 -9.19
N LEU A 119 9.72 -9.87 -9.95
CA LEU A 119 8.55 -9.24 -10.55
C LEU A 119 8.92 -8.67 -11.92
N THR A 120 8.75 -9.49 -12.96
CA THR A 120 8.97 -9.06 -14.34
C THR A 120 7.75 -8.30 -14.88
N PRO A 121 7.91 -7.50 -15.96
CA PRO A 121 6.80 -6.88 -16.65
C PRO A 121 5.71 -7.89 -17.07
N GLU A 122 6.07 -9.04 -17.64
CA GLU A 122 5.10 -10.06 -18.08
C GLU A 122 4.25 -10.56 -16.91
N LYS A 123 4.89 -10.76 -15.75
CA LYS A 123 4.20 -11.19 -14.53
C LYS A 123 3.24 -10.13 -14.00
N MET A 124 3.64 -8.85 -13.97
CA MET A 124 2.74 -7.76 -13.59
C MET A 124 1.58 -7.60 -14.57
N LEU A 125 1.84 -7.69 -15.87
CA LEU A 125 0.81 -7.62 -16.89
C LEU A 125 -0.19 -8.79 -16.77
N TRP A 126 0.29 -9.98 -16.42
CA TRP A 126 -0.57 -11.13 -16.12
C TRP A 126 -1.45 -10.86 -14.89
N PHE A 127 -0.91 -10.34 -13.78
CA PHE A 127 -1.71 -9.96 -12.61
C PHE A 127 -2.75 -8.91 -12.97
N ARG A 128 -2.36 -7.84 -13.68
CA ARG A 128 -3.27 -6.79 -14.14
C ARG A 128 -4.40 -7.37 -14.97
N ASN A 129 -4.12 -8.23 -15.94
CA ASN A 129 -5.16 -8.75 -16.84
C ASN A 129 -6.16 -9.68 -16.13
N ASN A 130 -5.72 -10.42 -15.09
CA ASN A 130 -6.63 -11.22 -14.27
C ASN A 130 -7.50 -10.37 -13.35
N TYR A 131 -6.96 -9.27 -12.82
CA TYR A 131 -7.67 -8.39 -11.90
C TYR A 131 -8.54 -7.35 -12.62
N LEU A 132 -8.09 -6.82 -13.75
CA LEU A 132 -8.67 -5.72 -14.54
C LEU A 132 -8.82 -6.13 -16.01
N PRO A 133 -9.76 -7.04 -16.31
CA PRO A 133 -9.96 -7.51 -17.69
C PRO A 133 -10.44 -6.39 -18.64
N ASN A 134 -11.09 -5.35 -18.11
CA ASN A 134 -11.53 -4.20 -18.91
C ASN A 134 -10.51 -3.07 -18.84
N LYS A 135 -9.99 -2.64 -20.00
CA LYS A 135 -8.98 -1.57 -20.08
C LYS A 135 -9.47 -0.20 -19.58
N GLU A 136 -10.78 0.05 -19.66
CA GLU A 136 -11.40 1.28 -19.16
C GLU A 136 -11.26 1.44 -17.64
N ASP A 137 -11.06 0.34 -16.91
CA ASP A 137 -10.87 0.35 -15.46
C ASP A 137 -9.43 0.73 -15.05
N TRP A 138 -8.48 0.74 -15.98
CA TRP A 138 -7.06 1.00 -15.66
C TRP A 138 -6.81 2.44 -15.22
N THR A 139 -7.60 3.39 -15.70
CA THR A 139 -7.51 4.82 -15.35
C THR A 139 -8.44 5.21 -14.19
N LYS A 140 -9.34 4.32 -13.76
CA LYS A 140 -10.22 4.61 -12.61
C LYS A 140 -9.40 4.75 -11.35
N TRP A 141 -9.63 5.85 -10.62
CA TRP A 141 -8.81 6.18 -9.45
C TRP A 141 -8.97 5.19 -8.30
N ASP A 142 -10.12 4.51 -8.20
CA ASP A 142 -10.37 3.49 -7.19
C ASP A 142 -9.81 2.10 -7.58
N ASN A 143 -8.85 2.12 -8.51
CA ASN A 143 -7.95 1.03 -8.85
C ASN A 143 -6.52 1.55 -9.09
N SER A 144 -6.38 2.73 -9.69
CA SER A 144 -5.11 3.44 -9.89
C SER A 144 -5.10 4.73 -9.05
N PRO A 145 -4.76 4.66 -7.75
CA PRO A 145 -4.89 5.77 -6.81
C PRO A 145 -4.08 7.01 -7.20
N ILE A 146 -3.07 6.89 -8.06
CA ILE A 146 -2.36 8.06 -8.60
C ILE A 146 -3.31 9.04 -9.32
N PHE A 147 -4.45 8.57 -9.85
CA PHE A 147 -5.45 9.38 -10.54
C PHE A 147 -6.57 9.90 -9.62
N ALA A 148 -6.47 9.73 -8.30
CA ALA A 148 -7.50 10.23 -7.39
C ALA A 148 -7.66 11.76 -7.47
N PRO A 149 -8.88 12.29 -7.21
CA PRO A 149 -9.15 13.71 -7.23
C PRO A 149 -8.24 14.48 -6.27
N GLU A 150 -7.90 15.72 -6.62
CA GLU A 150 -7.04 16.58 -5.78
C GLU A 150 -7.56 16.74 -4.35
N GLU A 151 -8.87 16.83 -4.17
CA GLU A 151 -9.53 16.89 -2.86
C GLU A 151 -9.20 15.67 -1.98
N ALA A 152 -9.08 14.48 -2.58
CA ALA A 152 -8.72 13.26 -1.86
C ALA A 152 -7.24 13.25 -1.44
N PHE A 153 -6.37 13.89 -2.23
CA PHE A 153 -4.96 14.05 -1.89
C PHE A 153 -4.75 15.08 -0.78
N LYS A 154 -5.45 16.22 -0.83
CA LYS A 154 -5.39 17.28 0.21
C LYS A 154 -5.83 16.80 1.59
N LYS A 155 -6.66 15.76 1.62
CA LYS A 155 -7.18 15.12 2.85
C LYS A 155 -6.47 13.82 3.19
N ALA A 156 -5.48 13.40 2.40
CA ALA A 156 -4.76 12.16 2.66
C ALA A 156 -3.93 12.30 3.96
N PRO A 157 -3.85 11.24 4.78
CA PRO A 157 -2.99 11.21 5.95
C PRO A 157 -1.52 11.14 5.54
N ASN A 158 -0.68 11.42 6.54
CA ASN A 158 0.76 11.17 6.46
C ASN A 158 1.05 9.73 6.06
N ALA A 159 2.13 9.54 5.32
CA ALA A 159 2.47 8.27 4.71
C ALA A 159 3.90 7.85 5.06
N TRP A 160 4.10 6.53 5.19
CA TRP A 160 5.41 5.93 5.02
C TRP A 160 5.37 5.02 3.81
N ILE A 161 6.32 5.20 2.90
CA ILE A 161 6.35 4.53 1.61
C ILE A 161 7.72 3.88 1.43
N ALA A 162 7.74 2.56 1.33
CA ALA A 162 8.92 1.81 0.94
C ALA A 162 8.84 1.48 -0.55
N VAL A 163 9.90 1.77 -1.29
CA VAL A 163 10.11 1.26 -2.66
C VAL A 163 11.41 0.46 -2.71
N ALA A 164 11.47 -0.54 -3.57
CA ALA A 164 12.64 -1.38 -3.77
C ALA A 164 13.42 -0.93 -5.00
N GLU A 165 14.76 -0.92 -4.94
CA GLU A 165 15.59 -0.47 -6.07
C GLU A 165 15.44 -1.38 -7.30
N LEU A 166 15.34 -2.69 -7.09
CA LEU A 166 15.21 -3.72 -8.12
C LEU A 166 13.74 -4.14 -8.31
N ASP A 167 12.88 -3.15 -8.52
CA ASP A 167 11.44 -3.31 -8.69
C ASP A 167 10.93 -2.43 -9.84
N ILE A 168 10.07 -2.99 -10.70
CA ILE A 168 9.46 -2.25 -11.80
C ILE A 168 8.45 -1.21 -11.30
N LEU A 169 7.92 -1.35 -10.09
CA LEU A 169 6.97 -0.40 -9.49
C LEU A 169 7.66 0.76 -8.74
N ARG A 170 8.99 0.82 -8.77
CA ARG A 170 9.78 1.80 -8.00
C ARG A 170 9.35 3.23 -8.29
N ASP A 171 9.31 3.61 -9.57
CA ASP A 171 9.09 5.02 -9.93
C ASP A 171 7.63 5.44 -9.75
N GLU A 172 6.66 4.53 -9.90
CA GLU A 172 5.26 4.86 -9.63
C GLU A 172 5.01 5.08 -8.13
N GLY A 173 5.63 4.28 -7.26
CA GLY A 173 5.61 4.51 -5.81
C GLY A 173 6.25 5.85 -5.42
N ILE A 174 7.38 6.21 -6.04
CA ILE A 174 8.03 7.53 -5.87
C ILE A 174 7.10 8.67 -6.33
N ALA A 175 6.49 8.52 -7.51
CA ALA A 175 5.58 9.53 -8.05
C ALA A 175 4.35 9.73 -7.16
N TYR A 176 3.80 8.66 -6.57
CA TYR A 176 2.69 8.77 -5.64
C TYR A 176 3.08 9.46 -4.33
N GLY A 177 4.24 9.12 -3.77
CA GLY A 177 4.79 9.80 -2.60
C GLY A 177 4.96 11.31 -2.83
N LYS A 178 5.56 11.68 -3.96
CA LYS A 178 5.71 13.10 -4.34
C LYS A 178 4.36 13.81 -4.47
N LYS A 179 3.36 13.16 -5.08
CA LYS A 179 2.02 13.74 -5.23
C LYS A 179 1.31 13.95 -3.88
N LEU A 180 1.53 13.05 -2.91
CA LEU A 180 1.05 13.23 -1.53
C LEU A 180 1.74 14.43 -0.84
N GLU A 181 3.07 14.57 -0.99
CA GLU A 181 3.82 15.72 -0.44
C GLU A 181 3.37 17.05 -1.04
N GLU A 182 3.19 17.10 -2.36
CA GLU A 182 2.67 18.27 -3.08
C GLU A 182 1.27 18.68 -2.61
N ALA A 183 0.47 17.72 -2.10
CA ALA A 183 -0.85 17.97 -1.53
C ALA A 183 -0.83 18.30 -0.02
N GLY A 184 0.34 18.30 0.62
CA GLY A 184 0.54 18.74 2.01
C GLY A 184 0.68 17.61 3.04
N ALA A 185 0.66 16.33 2.63
CA ALA A 185 0.90 15.22 3.55
C ALA A 185 2.40 15.11 3.90
N GLN A 186 2.74 14.73 5.14
CA GLN A 186 4.11 14.34 5.46
C GLN A 186 4.37 12.93 4.94
N VAL A 187 5.36 12.78 4.08
CA VAL A 187 5.73 11.49 3.50
C VAL A 187 7.15 11.13 3.89
N ASN A 188 7.33 9.95 4.48
CA ASN A 188 8.64 9.34 4.64
C ASN A 188 8.80 8.26 3.56
N LEU A 189 9.45 8.63 2.46
CA LEU A 189 9.72 7.71 1.36
C LEU A 189 11.15 7.16 1.46
N GLN A 190 11.29 5.84 1.36
CA GLN A 190 12.58 5.16 1.42
C GLN A 190 12.78 4.23 0.23
N VAL A 191 13.93 4.37 -0.41
CA VAL A 191 14.40 3.45 -1.46
C VAL A 191 15.34 2.43 -0.83
N TYR A 192 14.92 1.17 -0.79
CA TYR A 192 15.72 0.06 -0.29
C TYR A 192 16.64 -0.45 -1.40
N LYS A 193 17.93 -0.11 -1.29
CA LYS A 193 18.96 -0.49 -2.27
C LYS A 193 19.22 -2.00 -2.30
N GLY A 194 19.43 -2.53 -3.49
CA GLY A 194 19.63 -3.95 -3.78
C GLY A 194 18.42 -4.84 -3.47
N ALA A 195 17.30 -4.25 -3.08
CA ALA A 195 16.12 -4.98 -2.68
C ALA A 195 15.25 -5.36 -3.88
N PRO A 196 14.70 -6.60 -3.92
CA PRO A 196 13.69 -6.99 -4.88
C PRO A 196 12.28 -6.63 -4.38
N HIS A 197 11.27 -6.70 -5.26
CA HIS A 197 9.87 -6.43 -4.93
C HIS A 197 9.35 -7.11 -3.64
N PRO A 198 9.52 -8.44 -3.40
CA PRO A 198 9.02 -9.13 -2.21
C PRO A 198 9.89 -8.92 -0.96
N ILE A 199 10.63 -7.81 -0.84
CA ILE A 199 11.56 -7.52 0.25
C ILE A 199 10.98 -7.77 1.65
N MET A 200 9.73 -7.38 1.91
CA MET A 200 9.08 -7.56 3.21
C MET A 200 8.94 -9.04 3.60
N ALA A 201 8.70 -9.92 2.63
CA ALA A 201 8.58 -11.36 2.87
C ALA A 201 9.95 -12.07 3.04
N MET A 202 11.06 -11.35 2.81
CA MET A 202 12.42 -11.89 2.86
C MET A 202 13.17 -11.49 4.15
N ASP A 203 12.48 -10.96 5.16
CA ASP A 203 13.07 -10.55 6.45
C ASP A 203 13.80 -11.70 7.20
N GLY A 204 13.38 -12.95 6.98
CA GLY A 204 14.08 -14.11 7.54
C GLY A 204 15.48 -14.34 6.96
N VAL A 205 15.79 -13.77 5.79
CA VAL A 205 17.00 -14.08 5.00
C VAL A 205 17.84 -12.83 4.72
N LEU A 206 17.21 -11.72 4.32
CA LEU A 206 17.90 -10.50 3.91
C LEU A 206 17.93 -9.47 5.03
N ASP A 207 19.12 -8.91 5.29
CA ASP A 207 19.29 -7.81 6.26
C ASP A 207 18.41 -6.59 5.88
N VAL A 208 18.35 -6.27 4.59
CA VAL A 208 17.52 -5.17 4.07
C VAL A 208 16.03 -5.39 4.30
N GLY A 209 15.56 -6.65 4.28
CA GLY A 209 14.18 -7.00 4.62
C GLY A 209 13.89 -6.81 6.11
N ARG A 210 14.83 -7.17 6.98
CA ARG A 210 14.70 -6.90 8.43
C ARG A 210 14.69 -5.41 8.74
N GLN A 211 15.54 -4.65 8.06
CA GLN A 211 15.57 -3.20 8.19
C GLN A 211 14.20 -2.61 7.81
N LEU A 212 13.66 -2.99 6.66
CA LEU A 212 12.34 -2.55 6.21
C LEU A 212 11.23 -2.85 7.23
N VAL A 213 11.21 -4.06 7.80
CA VAL A 213 10.21 -4.42 8.82
C VAL A 213 10.38 -3.59 10.10
N SER A 214 11.62 -3.27 10.50
CA SER A 214 11.88 -2.38 11.64
C SER A 214 11.38 -0.97 11.36
N ASP A 215 11.76 -0.39 10.22
CA ASP A 215 11.40 0.97 9.83
C ASP A 215 9.87 1.13 9.72
N ALA A 216 9.20 0.13 9.15
CA ALA A 216 7.74 0.06 9.05
C ALA A 216 7.08 0.03 10.43
N ALA A 217 7.58 -0.82 11.34
CA ALA A 217 7.05 -0.91 12.70
C ALA A 217 7.25 0.39 13.48
N GLU A 218 8.40 1.04 13.33
CA GLU A 218 8.72 2.31 13.97
C GLU A 218 7.87 3.46 13.42
N ALA A 219 7.68 3.51 12.09
CA ALA A 219 6.79 4.48 11.46
C ALA A 219 5.36 4.35 11.98
N LEU A 220 4.88 3.10 12.14
CA LEU A 220 3.56 2.81 12.70
C LEU A 220 3.48 3.17 14.19
N GLY A 221 4.51 2.87 14.97
CA GLY A 221 4.60 3.21 16.40
C GLY A 221 4.54 4.72 16.63
N ARG A 222 5.30 5.50 15.87
CA ARG A 222 5.21 6.98 15.87
C ARG A 222 3.81 7.48 15.51
N ALA A 223 3.16 6.89 14.50
CA ALA A 223 1.81 7.29 14.11
C ALA A 223 0.77 7.04 15.21
N PHE A 224 0.89 5.94 15.96
CA PHE A 224 -0.01 5.65 17.09
C PHE A 224 0.36 6.37 18.39
N GLY A 225 1.59 6.88 18.50
CA GLY A 225 2.14 7.51 19.70
C GLY A 225 2.56 6.50 20.76
N THR A 226 3.10 5.36 20.34
CA THR A 226 3.56 4.26 21.21
C THR A 226 5.09 4.19 21.36
N GLU A 227 5.82 5.05 20.65
CA GLU A 227 7.27 5.27 20.74
C GLU A 227 7.61 6.62 21.39
#